data_AF-A0A925SQU3-F1
#
_entry.id   AF-A0A925SQU3-F1
#
_cell.length_a   1.000
_cell.length_b   1.000
_cell.length_c   1.000
_cell.angle_alpha   90.00
_cell.angle_beta   90.00
_cell.angle_gamma   90.00
#
_symmetry.space_group_name_H-M   'P 1'
#
loop_
_entity.id
_entity.type
_entity.pdbx_description
1 polymer ?
#
loop_
_entity_poly.entity_id
_entity_poly.type
_entity_poly.pdbx_seq_one_letter_code
_entity_poly.pdbx_strand_id
1 'polypeptide(L)'
;QKTPQEIAGAIAGTLERPGVFKGIAERAEVITKTELGRTFSMAAQKSFESAADTLPGLQKMWLHAGHPKSPRISHLGLNGSIKEVNQPFLVGSVIMMHPRDPKAPISEIINCGCMHVPYMAEWGKKEAFLKSWQKAQTAANKPRR
;
A
#
# COMPACT_ATOMS: atom_id res chain seq x y z
N GLN A 1 -30.09 2.23 -24.18
CA GLN A 1 -29.60 1.73 -22.86
C GLN A 1 -28.81 2.86 -22.23
N LYS A 2 -28.97 3.09 -20.91
CA LYS A 2 -28.10 4.04 -20.21
C LYS A 2 -26.72 3.42 -20.03
N THR A 3 -25.67 4.20 -20.20
CA THR A 3 -24.29 3.77 -19.94
C THR A 3 -24.08 3.57 -18.44
N PRO A 4 -23.10 2.75 -18.02
CA PRO A 4 -22.70 2.66 -16.62
C PRO A 4 -22.40 4.04 -16.00
N GLN A 5 -21.86 4.98 -16.77
CA GLN A 5 -21.57 6.35 -16.36
C GLN A 5 -22.86 7.16 -16.11
N GLU A 6 -23.85 7.05 -16.98
CA GLU A 6 -25.15 7.71 -16.83
C GLU A 6 -25.95 7.16 -15.63
N ILE A 7 -25.87 5.86 -15.38
CA ILE A 7 -26.48 5.24 -14.19
C ILE A 7 -25.76 5.70 -12.92
N ALA A 8 -24.42 5.71 -12.92
CA ALA A 8 -23.65 6.20 -11.79
C ALA A 8 -23.97 7.67 -11.46
N GLY A 9 -24.13 8.53 -12.48
CA GLY A 9 -24.55 9.92 -12.32
C GLY A 9 -25.94 10.05 -11.68
N ALA A 10 -26.90 9.23 -12.10
CA ALA A 10 -28.27 9.24 -11.58
C ALA A 10 -28.36 8.80 -10.10
N ILE A 11 -27.58 7.78 -9.71
CA ILE A 11 -27.51 7.30 -8.31
C ILE A 11 -26.69 8.28 -7.45
N ALA A 12 -25.64 8.89 -8.00
CA ALA A 12 -24.84 9.89 -7.29
C ALA A 12 -25.65 11.16 -6.98
N GLY A 13 -26.57 11.55 -7.87
CA GLY A 13 -27.52 12.63 -7.64
C GLY A 13 -28.55 12.37 -6.52
N THR A 14 -28.65 11.14 -6.00
CA THR A 14 -29.59 10.74 -4.93
C THR A 14 -28.97 10.69 -3.53
N LEU A 15 -27.72 11.15 -3.35
CA LEU A 15 -27.12 11.26 -2.02
C LEU A 15 -27.64 12.52 -1.32
N GLU A 16 -28.76 12.40 -0.60
CA GLU A 16 -29.46 13.49 0.08
C GLU A 16 -28.71 14.10 1.29
N ARG A 17 -27.56 13.53 1.69
CA ARG A 17 -26.78 14.00 2.85
C ARG A 17 -25.29 14.19 2.49
N PRO A 18 -24.62 15.24 3.00
CA PRO A 18 -23.18 15.39 2.86
C PRO A 18 -22.48 14.22 3.59
N GLY A 19 -21.96 13.28 2.81
CA GLY A 19 -21.18 12.16 3.30
C GLY A 19 -19.70 12.51 3.44
N VAL A 20 -18.91 11.59 4.00
CA VAL A 20 -17.44 11.68 4.07
C VAL A 20 -16.81 11.77 2.67
N PHE A 21 -17.49 11.22 1.66
CA PHE A 21 -17.10 11.29 0.25
C PHE A 21 -17.96 12.31 -0.49
N LYS A 22 -17.35 13.04 -1.43
CA LYS A 22 -17.99 14.01 -2.32
C LYS A 22 -19.03 13.37 -3.25
N GLY A 23 -18.91 12.06 -3.51
CA GLY A 23 -19.86 11.31 -4.31
C GLY A 23 -19.54 9.82 -4.39
N ILE A 24 -20.43 9.06 -5.06
CA ILE A 24 -20.31 7.61 -5.22
C ILE A 24 -19.04 7.22 -5.98
N ALA A 25 -18.66 8.01 -6.99
CA ALA A 25 -17.45 7.77 -7.78
C ALA A 25 -16.18 7.81 -6.91
N GLU A 26 -16.04 8.83 -6.04
CA GLU A 26 -14.88 8.96 -5.15
C GLU A 26 -14.85 7.81 -4.12
N ARG A 27 -16.01 7.44 -3.58
CA ARG A 27 -16.11 6.29 -2.68
C ARG A 27 -15.70 4.99 -3.38
N ALA A 28 -16.21 4.75 -4.58
CA ALA A 28 -15.88 3.58 -5.39
C ALA A 28 -14.38 3.53 -5.73
N GLU A 29 -13.79 4.67 -6.05
CA GLU A 29 -12.35 4.79 -6.31
C GLU A 29 -11.51 4.42 -5.09
N VAL A 30 -11.86 4.93 -3.91
CA VAL A 30 -11.14 4.63 -2.66
C VAL A 30 -11.24 3.15 -2.29
N ILE A 31 -12.42 2.55 -2.46
CA ILE A 31 -12.61 1.11 -2.28
C ILE A 31 -11.73 0.35 -3.26
N THR A 32 -11.82 0.66 -4.56
CA THR A 32 -11.06 -0.01 -5.62
C THR A 32 -9.57 0.07 -5.38
N LYS A 33 -9.03 1.24 -5.05
CA LYS A 33 -7.60 1.44 -4.74
C LYS A 33 -7.15 0.59 -3.55
N THR A 34 -7.96 0.55 -2.49
CA THR A 34 -7.64 -0.22 -1.28
C THR A 34 -7.63 -1.72 -1.57
N GLU A 35 -8.67 -2.21 -2.24
CA GLU A 35 -8.83 -3.64 -2.55
C GLU A 35 -7.80 -4.13 -3.57
N LEU A 36 -7.56 -3.37 -4.64
CA LEU A 36 -6.55 -3.74 -5.63
C LEU A 36 -5.14 -3.75 -5.01
N GLY A 37 -4.82 -2.72 -4.22
CA GLY A 37 -3.54 -2.66 -3.50
C GLY A 37 -3.38 -3.80 -2.50
N ARG A 38 -4.46 -4.25 -1.85
CA ARG A 38 -4.47 -5.43 -0.97
C ARG A 38 -4.13 -6.68 -1.77
N THR A 39 -4.80 -6.92 -2.89
CA THR A 39 -4.55 -8.07 -3.76
C THR A 39 -3.08 -8.14 -4.18
N PHE A 40 -2.48 -7.03 -4.63
CA PHE A 40 -1.05 -7.00 -4.95
C PHE A 40 -0.15 -7.33 -3.77
N SER A 41 -0.49 -6.85 -2.57
CA SER A 41 0.32 -7.08 -1.37
C SER A 41 0.25 -8.53 -0.89
N MET A 42 -0.94 -9.13 -0.97
CA MET A 42 -1.15 -10.55 -0.68
C MET A 42 -0.41 -11.43 -1.70
N ALA A 43 -0.51 -11.11 -2.99
CA ALA A 43 0.19 -11.86 -4.04
C ALA A 43 1.72 -11.79 -3.84
N ALA A 44 2.27 -10.60 -3.57
CA ALA A 44 3.69 -10.44 -3.27
C ALA A 44 4.11 -11.27 -2.05
N GLN A 45 3.34 -11.23 -0.96
CA GLN A 45 3.61 -12.03 0.24
C GLN A 45 3.61 -13.52 -0.07
N LYS A 46 2.63 -14.01 -0.84
CA LYS A 46 2.57 -15.42 -1.23
C LYS A 46 3.76 -15.83 -2.11
N SER A 47 4.19 -14.95 -3.01
CA SER A 47 5.39 -15.18 -3.82
C SER A 47 6.64 -15.27 -2.94
N PHE A 48 6.75 -14.45 -1.88
CA PHE A 48 7.89 -14.51 -0.97
C PHE A 48 7.89 -15.79 -0.15
N GLU A 49 6.74 -16.22 0.34
CA GLU A 49 6.59 -17.49 1.06
C GLU A 49 7.03 -18.67 0.19
N SER A 50 6.59 -18.72 -1.06
CA SER A 50 7.00 -19.78 -1.99
C SER A 50 8.49 -19.72 -2.35
N ALA A 51 9.07 -18.52 -2.42
CA ALA A 51 10.48 -18.35 -2.74
C ALA A 51 11.40 -18.65 -1.54
N ALA A 52 10.91 -18.50 -0.31
CA ALA A 52 11.68 -18.79 0.91
C ALA A 52 12.06 -20.27 1.02
N ASP A 53 11.32 -21.17 0.37
CA ASP A 53 11.62 -22.60 0.32
C ASP A 53 12.91 -22.90 -0.47
N THR A 54 13.27 -22.05 -1.44
CA THR A 54 14.43 -22.24 -2.33
C THR A 54 15.53 -21.19 -2.15
N LEU A 55 15.23 -20.08 -1.48
CA LEU A 55 16.15 -18.98 -1.19
C LEU A 55 16.34 -18.85 0.33
N PRO A 56 17.33 -19.56 0.90
CA PRO A 56 17.65 -19.44 2.32
C PRO A 56 18.06 -18.01 2.64
N GLY A 57 17.50 -17.45 3.72
CA GLY A 57 17.79 -16.07 4.12
C GLY A 57 17.03 -15.01 3.33
N LEU A 58 16.05 -15.39 2.49
CA LEU A 58 15.12 -14.43 1.90
C LEU A 58 14.32 -13.73 3.00
N GLN A 59 14.34 -12.41 2.95
CA GLN A 59 13.58 -11.53 3.83
C GLN A 59 12.64 -10.66 2.99
N LYS A 60 11.84 -9.86 3.67
CA LYS A 60 11.00 -8.83 3.07
C LYS A 60 11.26 -7.48 3.72
N MET A 61 11.20 -6.43 2.90
CA MET A 61 11.40 -5.05 3.32
C MET A 61 10.15 -4.23 3.07
N TRP A 62 9.72 -3.47 4.08
CA TRP A 62 8.63 -2.52 3.95
C TRP A 62 9.10 -1.24 3.27
N LEU A 63 8.35 -0.75 2.28
CA LEU A 63 8.65 0.49 1.56
C LEU A 63 7.45 1.42 1.53
N HIS A 64 7.70 2.70 1.81
CA HIS A 64 6.74 3.75 1.62
C HIS A 64 6.91 4.36 0.22
N ALA A 65 5.87 4.31 -0.63
CA ALA A 65 5.93 4.81 -2.01
C ALA A 65 5.61 6.32 -2.15
N GLY A 66 5.71 7.09 -1.06
CA GLY A 66 5.53 8.55 -1.10
C GLY A 66 4.08 9.02 -1.20
N HIS A 67 3.10 8.13 -0.99
CA HIS A 67 1.68 8.45 -0.90
C HIS A 67 1.03 7.79 0.33
N PRO A 68 -0.02 8.41 0.91
CA PRO A 68 -0.69 9.64 0.47
C PRO A 68 0.12 10.91 0.82
N LYS A 69 -0.34 12.10 0.37
CA LYS A 69 0.32 13.40 0.64
C LYS A 69 0.57 13.64 2.13
N SER A 70 -0.36 13.20 2.97
CA SER A 70 -0.25 13.21 4.42
C SER A 70 -0.13 11.76 4.91
N PRO A 71 1.08 11.18 4.87
CA PRO A 71 1.28 9.79 5.26
C PRO A 71 1.17 9.62 6.78
N ARG A 72 0.83 8.40 7.20
CA ARG A 72 0.78 8.02 8.61
C ARG A 72 2.20 7.86 9.14
N ILE A 73 2.46 8.39 10.34
CA ILE A 73 3.80 8.34 10.97
C ILE A 73 4.24 6.88 11.19
N SER A 74 3.32 6.00 11.62
CA SER A 74 3.57 4.56 11.79
C SER A 74 4.07 3.88 10.50
N HIS A 75 3.56 4.29 9.34
CA HIS A 75 3.94 3.74 8.03
C HIS A 75 5.26 4.32 7.52
N LEU A 76 5.51 5.61 7.78
CA LEU A 76 6.80 6.24 7.47
C LEU A 76 7.93 5.63 8.28
N GLY A 77 7.72 5.40 9.57
CA GLY A 77 8.72 4.81 10.47
C GLY A 77 9.13 3.38 10.08
N LEU A 78 8.25 2.66 9.37
CA LEU A 78 8.57 1.33 8.85
C LEU A 78 9.37 1.33 7.54
N ASN A 79 9.54 2.46 6.87
CA ASN A 79 10.25 2.49 5.60
C ASN A 79 11.67 1.94 5.73
N GLY A 80 12.00 0.89 4.97
CA GLY A 80 13.27 0.18 5.04
C GLY A 80 13.38 -0.83 6.18
N SER A 81 12.31 -1.10 6.93
CA SER A 81 12.29 -2.15 7.94
C SER A 81 12.29 -3.51 7.26
N ILE A 82 13.16 -4.40 7.73
CA ILE A 82 13.34 -5.75 7.18
C ILE A 82 12.84 -6.76 8.21
N LYS A 83 12.14 -7.78 7.74
CA LYS A 83 11.66 -8.92 8.53
C LYS A 83 11.84 -10.20 7.71
N GLU A 84 11.98 -11.32 8.41
CA GLU A 84 11.81 -12.63 7.77
C GLU A 84 10.46 -12.70 7.05
N VAL A 85 10.38 -13.47 5.96
CA VAL A 85 9.19 -13.54 5.12
C VAL A 85 7.91 -13.85 5.91
N ASN A 86 8.00 -14.76 6.89
CA ASN A 86 6.87 -15.19 7.72
C ASN A 86 6.68 -14.39 9.01
N GLN A 87 7.52 -13.37 9.25
CA GLN A 87 7.40 -12.51 10.43
C GLN A 87 6.58 -11.27 10.09
N PRO A 88 5.62 -10.88 10.95
CA PRO A 88 4.84 -9.68 10.71
C PRO A 88 5.63 -8.40 11.04
N PHE A 89 5.12 -7.28 10.53
CA PHE A 89 5.52 -5.94 10.91
C PHE A 89 4.64 -5.43 12.05
N LEU A 90 5.23 -4.62 12.93
CA LEU A 90 4.50 -3.83 13.91
C LEU A 90 4.31 -2.42 13.36
N VAL A 91 3.08 -2.10 12.93
CA VAL A 91 2.67 -0.83 12.36
C VAL A 91 1.97 -0.01 13.45
N GLY A 92 2.73 0.82 14.17
CA GLY A 92 2.23 1.47 15.38
C GLY A 92 1.89 0.41 16.45
N SER A 93 0.60 0.22 16.75
CA SER A 93 0.12 -0.84 17.64
C SER A 93 -0.53 -2.02 16.90
N VAL A 94 -0.48 -2.04 15.57
CA VAL A 94 -1.16 -3.04 14.72
C VAL A 94 -0.14 -4.02 14.16
N ILE A 95 -0.43 -5.31 14.26
CA ILE A 95 0.37 -6.36 13.64
C ILE A 95 -0.14 -6.60 12.21
N MET A 96 0.76 -6.49 11.22
CA MET A 96 0.43 -6.66 9.81
C MET A 96 1.47 -7.55 9.12
N MET A 97 1.04 -8.56 8.38
CA MET A 97 1.96 -9.41 7.60
C MET A 97 2.52 -8.66 6.39
N HIS A 98 1.70 -7.84 5.77
CA HIS A 98 2.04 -7.04 4.59
C HIS A 98 1.22 -5.74 4.57
N PRO A 99 1.59 -4.74 3.75
CA PRO A 99 0.76 -3.56 3.52
C PRO A 99 -0.67 -3.94 3.13
N ARG A 100 -1.65 -3.19 3.64
CA ARG A 100 -3.08 -3.45 3.40
C ARG A 100 -3.55 -4.85 3.81
N ASP A 101 -2.93 -5.42 4.84
CA ASP A 101 -3.38 -6.66 5.49
C ASP A 101 -4.89 -6.60 5.79
N PRO A 102 -5.70 -7.57 5.33
CA PRO A 102 -7.14 -7.62 5.61
C PRO A 102 -7.48 -7.66 7.11
N LYS A 103 -6.56 -8.12 7.96
CA LYS A 103 -6.76 -8.19 9.42
C LYS A 103 -6.53 -6.84 10.12
N ALA A 104 -5.95 -5.86 9.43
CA ALA A 104 -5.69 -4.55 9.98
C ALA A 104 -6.95 -3.65 9.95
N PRO A 105 -7.09 -2.72 10.91
CA PRO A 105 -8.18 -1.76 10.88
C PRO A 105 -8.08 -0.86 9.64
N ILE A 106 -9.24 -0.46 9.12
CA ILE A 106 -9.34 0.35 7.90
C ILE A 106 -8.52 1.66 7.99
N SER A 107 -8.43 2.21 9.21
CA SER A 107 -7.66 3.42 9.53
C SER A 107 -6.19 3.30 9.17
N GLU A 108 -5.60 2.10 9.16
CA GLU A 108 -4.19 1.86 8.81
C GLU A 108 -3.98 1.55 7.32
N ILE A 109 -5.01 1.07 6.61
CA ILE A 109 -4.82 0.49 5.28
C ILE A 109 -5.44 1.31 4.15
N ILE A 110 -6.47 2.12 4.42
CA ILE A 110 -7.15 2.92 3.40
C ILE A 110 -6.23 3.98 2.81
N ASN A 111 -6.26 4.13 1.48
CA ASN A 111 -5.42 5.07 0.72
C ASN A 111 -3.91 4.97 1.02
N CYS A 112 -3.45 3.85 1.56
CA CYS A 112 -2.05 3.61 1.84
C CYS A 112 -1.29 3.31 0.53
N GLY A 113 -0.15 3.96 0.30
CA GLY A 113 0.75 3.70 -0.82
C GLY A 113 1.92 2.77 -0.50
N CYS A 114 2.02 2.22 0.72
CA CYS A 114 3.11 1.33 1.09
C CYS A 114 3.11 0.05 0.27
N MET A 115 4.28 -0.55 0.11
CA MET A 115 4.48 -1.85 -0.52
C MET A 115 5.54 -2.63 0.27
N HIS A 116 5.73 -3.88 -0.08
CA HIS A 116 6.80 -4.67 0.46
C HIS A 116 7.49 -5.43 -0.67
N VAL A 117 8.81 -5.54 -0.57
CA VAL A 117 9.68 -6.08 -1.62
C VAL A 117 10.55 -7.19 -1.02
N PRO A 118 11.00 -8.16 -1.82
CA PRO A 118 11.95 -9.13 -1.31
C PRO A 118 13.28 -8.42 -0.98
N TYR A 119 14.01 -8.96 -0.03
CA TYR A 119 15.31 -8.46 0.38
C TYR A 119 16.25 -9.62 0.72
N MET A 120 17.49 -9.53 0.26
CA MET A 120 18.59 -10.37 0.69
C MET A 120 19.82 -9.48 0.90
N ALA A 121 20.62 -9.78 1.91
CA ALA A 121 21.78 -8.96 2.26
C ALA A 121 22.80 -8.91 1.12
N GLU A 122 22.93 -9.98 0.33
CA GLU A 122 23.85 -10.03 -0.82
C GLU A 122 23.43 -9.16 -2.01
N TRP A 123 22.17 -8.74 -2.12
CA TRP A 123 21.71 -7.92 -3.26
C TRP A 123 22.22 -6.48 -3.21
N GLY A 124 22.68 -6.04 -2.05
CA GLY A 124 23.35 -4.76 -1.89
C GLY A 124 23.04 -4.05 -0.59
N LYS A 125 23.62 -2.86 -0.45
CA LYS A 125 23.48 -2.02 0.74
C LYS A 125 22.08 -1.42 0.80
N LYS A 126 21.36 -1.71 1.88
CA LYS A 126 20.02 -1.17 2.18
C LYS A 126 19.97 0.35 2.03
N GLU A 127 20.96 1.06 2.57
CA GLU A 127 20.99 2.53 2.59
C GLU A 127 21.10 3.11 1.18
N ALA A 128 21.89 2.47 0.32
CA ALA A 128 22.03 2.86 -1.08
C ALA A 128 20.71 2.64 -1.84
N PHE A 129 20.05 1.50 -1.61
CA PHE A 129 18.74 1.23 -2.18
C PHE A 129 17.70 2.26 -1.72
N LEU A 130 17.59 2.52 -0.41
CA LEU A 130 16.61 3.48 0.13
C LEU A 130 16.84 4.91 -0.38
N LYS A 131 18.11 5.32 -0.53
CA LYS A 131 18.44 6.62 -1.11
C LYS A 131 17.99 6.71 -2.57
N SER A 132 18.23 5.67 -3.36
CA SER A 132 17.76 5.57 -4.75
C SER A 132 16.23 5.60 -4.83
N TRP A 133 15.57 4.81 -3.98
CA TRP A 133 14.11 4.73 -3.87
C TRP A 133 13.50 6.10 -3.55
N GLN A 134 14.02 6.78 -2.51
CA GLN A 134 13.52 8.08 -2.10
C GLN A 134 13.65 9.13 -3.20
N LYS A 135 14.77 9.10 -3.95
CA LYS A 135 14.98 9.99 -5.10
C LYS A 135 13.93 9.73 -6.19
N ALA A 136 13.69 8.46 -6.52
CA ALA A 136 12.69 8.07 -7.51
C ALA A 136 11.27 8.51 -7.11
N GLN A 137 10.88 8.28 -5.85
CA GLN A 137 9.57 8.67 -5.34
C GLN A 137 9.39 10.20 -5.32
N THR A 138 10.43 10.94 -4.96
CA THR A 138 10.38 12.42 -4.98
C THR A 138 10.17 12.94 -6.40
N ALA A 139 10.80 12.31 -7.40
CA ALA A 139 10.62 12.68 -8.80
C ALA A 139 9.21 12.31 -9.32
N ALA A 140 8.72 11.11 -8.99
CA ALA A 140 7.39 10.64 -9.41
C ALA A 140 6.25 11.44 -8.78
N ASN A 141 6.41 11.86 -7.52
CA ASN A 141 5.37 12.54 -6.74
C ASN A 141 5.53 14.07 -6.75
N LYS A 142 6.43 14.61 -7.59
CA LYS A 142 6.56 16.05 -7.78
C LYS A 142 5.24 16.58 -8.35
N PRO A 143 4.64 17.64 -7.75
CA PRO A 143 3.41 18.19 -8.28
C PRO A 143 3.63 18.61 -9.74
N ARG A 144 2.77 18.10 -10.63
CA ARG A 144 2.71 18.57 -12.01
C ARG A 144 2.25 20.03 -11.96
N ARG A 145 3.06 20.93 -12.49
CA ARG A 145 2.73 22.35 -12.65
C ARG A 145 1.54 22.50 -13.59
#